data_AF-A0A8X7PC49-F1
#
_entry.id   AF-A0A8X7PC49-F1
#
_cell.length_a   1.000
_cell.length_b   1.000
_cell.length_c   1.000
_cell.angle_alpha   90.00
_cell.angle_beta   90.00
_cell.angle_gamma   90.00
#
_symmetry.space_group_name_H-M   'P 1'
#
loop_
_entity.id
_entity.type
_entity.pdbx_description
1 polymer ?
#
loop_
_entity_poly.entity_id
_entity_poly.type
_entity_poly.pdbx_seq_one_letter_code
_entity_poly.pdbx_strand_id
1 'polypeptide(L)'
;MSTNKMFPNRDMVNLDTPRNYEASLKNAKVPISPSTEQLRSDAFLKPKNLNNGHIKSWVDEKNSNFMLYPRNLSITWSDDPNYWTWFPNKESPNEVGVEAVALKNVCWLDITGKFDTKNLTPGITYEVVFKVKLEDPAYGWDAPVNIKLVLPNGKDKPQEQKVSLREIPRYQWVDIIVGEFKPEKNSAGEITFSMYEYESGVWKKGLFLKGVEISPKYKN
;
A
#
# COMPACT_ATOMS: atom_id res chain seq x y z
N MET A 1 53.46 30.50 -34.96
CA MET A 1 53.61 31.85 -35.56
C MET A 1 52.22 32.47 -35.69
N SER A 2 52.12 33.79 -35.57
CA SER A 2 50.86 34.53 -35.57
C SER A 2 50.56 35.11 -36.95
N THR A 3 49.28 35.08 -37.37
CA THR A 3 48.70 36.06 -38.31
C THR A 3 47.21 36.24 -38.03
N ASN A 4 46.87 37.31 -37.31
CA ASN A 4 45.55 37.96 -37.38
C ASN A 4 45.43 38.81 -38.65
N LYS A 5 44.19 39.01 -39.13
CA LYS A 5 43.65 40.25 -39.73
C LYS A 5 42.12 40.10 -39.90
N MET A 6 41.33 40.80 -39.06
CA MET A 6 40.64 42.09 -39.32
C MET A 6 39.42 41.95 -40.26
N PHE A 7 38.17 41.92 -39.76
CA PHE A 7 37.30 43.05 -39.28
C PHE A 7 36.73 43.92 -40.42
N PRO A 8 35.59 44.65 -40.26
CA PRO A 8 34.72 44.87 -39.07
C PRO A 8 33.40 44.01 -39.16
N ASN A 9 32.23 44.28 -38.55
CA ASN A 9 31.69 45.42 -37.77
C ASN A 9 30.54 45.02 -36.77
N ARG A 10 29.92 46.05 -36.17
CA ARG A 10 28.67 46.14 -35.36
C ARG A 10 27.40 45.71 -36.17
N ASP A 11 26.30 45.25 -35.57
CA ASP A 11 25.44 45.97 -34.62
C ASP A 11 24.74 45.09 -33.57
N MET A 12 24.44 45.68 -32.40
CA MET A 12 23.51 45.12 -31.40
C MET A 12 22.15 45.81 -31.52
N VAL A 13 21.07 45.07 -31.78
CA VAL A 13 19.69 45.57 -31.62
C VAL A 13 18.79 44.50 -31.03
N ASN A 14 18.27 44.82 -29.83
CA ASN A 14 17.12 44.33 -29.06
C ASN A 14 16.30 43.09 -29.47
N LEU A 15 15.94 42.34 -28.41
CA LEU A 15 14.68 41.59 -28.32
C LEU A 15 13.46 42.53 -28.49
N ASP A 16 12.47 42.10 -29.28
CA ASP A 16 11.09 41.85 -28.85
C ASP A 16 10.10 41.93 -30.02
N THR A 17 9.45 40.78 -30.34
CA THR A 17 7.98 40.60 -30.46
C THR A 17 7.62 39.30 -31.21
N PRO A 18 6.44 38.69 -30.96
CA PRO A 18 6.19 37.30 -31.33
C PRO A 18 5.45 37.14 -32.66
N ARG A 19 6.14 36.72 -33.73
CA ARG A 19 5.53 36.15 -34.96
C ARG A 19 6.54 35.32 -35.76
N ASN A 20 6.07 34.17 -36.26
CA ASN A 20 6.71 33.19 -37.15
C ASN A 20 7.25 31.90 -36.49
N TYR A 21 6.34 31.01 -36.09
CA TYR A 21 6.60 29.57 -35.90
C TYR A 21 5.79 28.66 -36.87
N GLU A 22 4.91 29.24 -37.70
CA GLU A 22 3.97 28.54 -38.60
C GLU A 22 4.52 28.23 -40.02
N ALA A 23 5.84 28.08 -40.17
CA ALA A 23 6.48 27.91 -41.50
C ALA A 23 7.40 26.68 -41.64
N SER A 24 7.61 25.89 -40.58
CA SER A 24 8.65 24.84 -40.54
C SER A 24 8.22 23.49 -39.94
N LEU A 25 6.94 23.11 -40.05
CA LEU A 25 6.45 21.78 -39.61
C LEU A 25 5.50 21.11 -40.61
N LYS A 26 5.96 20.92 -41.86
CA LYS A 26 5.44 19.84 -42.72
C LYS A 26 6.41 18.65 -42.65
N ASN A 27 5.87 17.46 -42.38
CA ASN A 27 6.55 16.16 -42.32
C ASN A 27 7.26 15.77 -41.01
N ALA A 28 6.62 16.01 -39.86
CA ALA A 28 6.84 15.20 -38.66
C ALA A 28 5.50 14.65 -38.16
N LYS A 29 5.42 13.33 -37.88
CA LYS A 29 4.25 12.73 -37.23
C LYS A 29 4.21 13.19 -35.76
N VAL A 30 3.37 14.18 -35.48
CA VAL A 30 3.11 14.65 -34.11
C VAL A 30 2.33 13.56 -33.35
N PRO A 31 2.68 13.23 -32.10
CA PRO A 31 1.88 12.35 -31.26
C PRO A 31 0.50 12.97 -31.04
N ILE A 32 -0.56 12.17 -31.16
CA ILE A 32 -1.93 12.59 -30.86
C ILE A 32 -1.95 13.08 -29.40
N SER A 33 -2.23 14.35 -29.16
CA SER A 33 -2.40 14.86 -27.80
C SER A 33 -3.64 14.22 -27.17
N PRO A 34 -3.61 13.83 -25.89
CA PRO A 34 -4.77 13.25 -25.23
C PRO A 34 -5.95 14.21 -25.32
N SER A 35 -7.15 13.67 -25.52
CA SER A 35 -8.37 14.48 -25.58
C SER A 35 -8.57 15.25 -24.27
N THR A 36 -9.35 16.33 -24.29
CA THR A 36 -9.65 17.09 -23.06
C THR A 36 -10.35 16.24 -22.00
N GLU A 37 -10.92 15.09 -22.35
CA GLU A 37 -11.44 14.09 -21.41
C GLU A 37 -10.34 13.22 -20.80
N GLN A 38 -9.33 12.80 -21.57
CA GLN A 38 -8.14 12.11 -21.03
C GLN A 38 -7.32 13.04 -20.12
N LEU A 39 -7.13 14.30 -20.51
CA LEU A 39 -6.51 15.30 -19.63
C LEU A 39 -7.34 15.58 -18.37
N ARG A 40 -8.67 15.35 -18.40
CA ARG A 40 -9.53 15.42 -17.21
C ARG A 40 -9.42 14.16 -16.35
N SER A 41 -9.34 12.96 -16.91
CA SER A 41 -9.11 11.74 -16.11
C SER A 41 -7.76 11.79 -15.41
N ASP A 42 -6.72 12.23 -16.13
CA ASP A 42 -5.36 12.29 -15.60
C ASP A 42 -5.22 13.41 -14.55
N ALA A 43 -5.98 14.50 -14.68
CA ALA A 43 -6.00 15.59 -13.70
C ALA A 43 -6.64 15.21 -12.34
N PHE A 44 -7.39 14.11 -12.25
CA PHE A 44 -7.91 13.59 -10.97
C PHE A 44 -6.93 12.66 -10.23
N LEU A 45 -5.80 12.29 -10.84
CA LEU A 45 -4.76 11.47 -10.22
C LEU A 45 -3.56 12.31 -9.75
N LYS A 46 -3.81 13.21 -8.80
CA LYS A 46 -2.75 13.61 -7.87
C LYS A 46 -2.64 12.52 -6.80
N PRO A 47 -1.61 11.66 -6.78
CA PRO A 47 -1.41 10.75 -5.67
C PRO A 47 -1.26 11.58 -4.39
N LYS A 48 -2.15 11.33 -3.42
CA LYS A 48 -1.98 11.82 -2.05
C LYS A 48 -0.80 11.04 -1.47
N ASN A 49 0.42 11.54 -1.71
CA ASN A 49 1.67 10.83 -1.43
C ASN A 49 1.82 10.48 0.05
N LEU A 50 1.28 9.32 0.42
CA LEU A 50 1.61 8.58 1.63
C LEU A 50 2.63 7.47 1.30
N ASN A 51 3.44 7.67 0.26
CA ASN A 51 4.52 6.78 -0.18
C ASN A 51 5.72 6.85 0.79
N ASN A 52 5.47 6.60 2.08
CA ASN A 52 6.44 5.95 2.92
C ASN A 52 6.53 4.50 2.43
N GLY A 53 7.71 3.91 2.26
CA GLY A 53 7.88 2.58 1.62
C GLY A 53 7.17 1.40 2.32
N HIS A 54 6.52 1.68 3.45
CA HIS A 54 5.77 0.75 4.29
C HIS A 54 4.25 0.88 4.16
N ILE A 55 3.73 1.85 3.39
CA ILE A 55 2.32 1.94 2.98
C ILE A 55 2.26 2.21 1.47
N LYS A 56 1.68 1.28 0.71
CA LYS A 56 1.34 1.47 -0.71
C LYS A 56 -0.11 1.94 -0.80
N SER A 57 -0.40 2.89 -1.68
CA SER A 57 -1.76 3.37 -1.94
C SER A 57 -2.01 3.47 -3.44
N TRP A 58 -3.23 3.18 -3.85
CA TRP A 58 -3.69 3.32 -5.24
C TRP A 58 -5.16 3.76 -5.26
N VAL A 59 -5.62 4.22 -6.42
CA VAL A 59 -7.03 4.53 -6.65
C VAL A 59 -7.57 3.53 -7.65
N ASP A 60 -8.69 2.90 -7.29
CA ASP A 60 -9.49 2.10 -8.20
C ASP A 60 -10.83 2.82 -8.43
N GLU A 61 -11.18 3.05 -9.68
CA GLU A 61 -12.20 3.99 -10.16
C GLU A 61 -12.14 5.40 -9.53
N LYS A 62 -12.66 5.54 -8.31
CA LYS A 62 -12.77 6.77 -7.50
C LYS A 62 -12.47 6.55 -6.01
N ASN A 63 -12.06 5.34 -5.64
CA ASN A 63 -11.92 4.89 -4.26
C ASN A 63 -10.45 4.65 -3.93
N SER A 64 -9.99 5.20 -2.80
CA SER A 64 -8.62 4.97 -2.33
C SER A 64 -8.48 3.59 -1.71
N ASN A 65 -7.44 2.87 -2.10
CA ASN A 65 -7.06 1.54 -1.60
C ASN A 65 -5.68 1.63 -0.93
N PHE A 66 -5.42 0.78 0.06
CA PHE A 66 -4.19 0.80 0.84
C PHE A 66 -3.66 -0.61 1.11
N MET A 67 -2.34 -0.74 1.14
CA MET A 67 -1.60 -1.92 1.59
C MET A 67 -0.58 -1.46 2.62
N LEU A 68 -0.78 -1.87 3.88
CA LEU A 68 0.14 -1.64 4.98
C LEU A 68 1.10 -2.82 5.06
N TYR A 69 2.36 -2.59 4.74
CA TYR A 69 3.40 -3.62 4.84
C TYR A 69 3.78 -3.87 6.31
N PRO A 70 4.38 -5.02 6.66
CA PRO A 70 4.60 -5.41 8.05
C PRO A 70 5.47 -4.43 8.86
N ARG A 71 6.32 -3.63 8.21
CA ARG A 71 7.07 -2.51 8.82
C ARG A 71 6.19 -1.36 9.34
N ASN A 72 4.93 -1.30 8.95
CA ASN A 72 3.93 -0.34 9.44
C ASN A 72 3.03 -0.93 10.53
N LEU A 73 3.24 -2.19 10.91
CA LEU A 73 2.48 -2.90 11.94
C LEU A 73 3.30 -3.00 13.23
N SER A 74 2.60 -3.07 14.37
CA SER A 74 3.18 -3.53 15.62
C SER A 74 3.16 -5.07 15.61
N ILE A 75 4.34 -5.68 15.61
CA ILE A 75 4.50 -7.15 15.63
C ILE A 75 5.41 -7.49 16.80
N THR A 76 4.91 -8.27 17.74
CA THR A 76 5.63 -8.64 18.95
C THR A 76 6.93 -9.39 18.64
N TRP A 77 8.03 -8.90 19.22
CA TRP A 77 9.42 -9.37 19.03
C TRP A 77 9.96 -9.35 17.59
N SER A 78 9.37 -8.54 16.70
CA SER A 78 9.75 -8.50 15.28
C SER A 78 11.10 -7.85 14.96
N ASP A 79 11.73 -7.24 15.95
CA ASP A 79 13.12 -6.77 15.96
C ASP A 79 14.13 -7.89 16.20
N ASP A 80 13.72 -9.02 16.81
CA ASP A 80 14.61 -10.16 17.09
C ASP A 80 14.62 -11.18 15.93
N PRO A 81 15.78 -11.40 15.26
CA PRO A 81 15.92 -12.35 14.16
C PRO A 81 15.82 -13.83 14.59
N ASN A 82 15.70 -14.14 15.89
CA ASN A 82 15.39 -15.48 16.39
C ASN A 82 13.90 -15.83 16.24
N TYR A 83 13.02 -14.83 16.31
CA TYR A 83 11.57 -15.02 16.28
C TYR A 83 10.96 -14.70 14.91
N TRP A 84 11.51 -13.73 14.19
CA TRP A 84 11.02 -13.32 12.86
C TRP A 84 12.14 -13.27 11.82
N THR A 85 11.79 -13.32 10.55
CA THR A 85 12.71 -13.13 9.42
C THR A 85 12.06 -12.28 8.36
N TRP A 86 12.68 -11.14 8.10
CA TRP A 86 12.27 -10.19 7.09
C TRP A 86 12.89 -10.56 5.74
N PHE A 87 12.13 -10.45 4.66
CA PHE A 87 12.62 -10.76 3.32
C PHE A 87 12.02 -9.81 2.26
N PRO A 88 12.76 -9.46 1.20
CA PRO A 88 12.24 -8.62 0.13
C PRO A 88 11.00 -9.23 -0.53
N ASN A 89 9.92 -8.47 -0.63
CA ASN A 89 8.68 -8.89 -1.28
C ASN A 89 8.28 -7.83 -2.31
N LYS A 90 8.94 -7.86 -3.47
CA LYS A 90 8.66 -6.95 -4.58
C LYS A 90 7.64 -7.57 -5.53
N GLU A 91 6.57 -6.84 -5.82
CA GLU A 91 5.61 -7.18 -6.88
C GLU A 91 6.04 -6.59 -8.23
N SER A 92 6.83 -5.51 -8.22
CA SER A 92 7.40 -4.90 -9.42
C SER A 92 8.88 -4.55 -9.27
N PRO A 93 9.66 -4.43 -10.37
CA PRO A 93 11.05 -4.01 -10.32
C PRO A 93 11.27 -2.64 -9.67
N ASN A 94 10.26 -1.77 -9.73
CA ASN A 94 10.31 -0.40 -9.23
C ASN A 94 9.99 -0.28 -7.74
N GLU A 95 9.53 -1.35 -7.08
CA GLU A 95 9.31 -1.36 -5.64
C GLU A 95 10.64 -1.52 -4.88
N VAL A 96 10.89 -0.60 -3.95
CA VAL A 96 12.09 -0.55 -3.12
C VAL A 96 11.66 -0.45 -1.66
N GLY A 97 12.30 -1.22 -0.77
CA GLY A 97 11.99 -1.22 0.67
C GLY A 97 10.71 -1.98 1.07
N VAL A 98 10.04 -2.65 0.13
CA VAL A 98 8.91 -3.54 0.45
C VAL A 98 9.44 -4.89 0.92
N GLU A 99 9.12 -5.22 2.17
CA GLU A 99 9.45 -6.48 2.83
C GLU A 99 8.18 -7.19 3.27
N ALA A 100 8.19 -8.51 3.22
CA ALA A 100 7.27 -9.35 3.98
C ALA A 100 8.04 -9.98 5.17
N VAL A 101 7.31 -10.61 6.10
CA VAL A 101 7.92 -11.19 7.30
C VAL A 101 7.44 -12.63 7.52
N ALA A 102 8.36 -13.51 7.93
CA ALA A 102 8.12 -14.91 8.23
C ALA A 102 8.36 -15.20 9.72
N LEU A 103 7.43 -15.92 10.34
CA LEU A 103 7.49 -16.34 11.73
C LEU A 103 8.38 -17.57 11.89
N LYS A 104 9.46 -17.44 12.67
CA LYS A 104 10.41 -18.53 12.95
C LYS A 104 9.98 -19.42 14.10
N ASN A 105 9.59 -18.86 15.24
CA ASN A 105 9.05 -19.60 16.39
C ASN A 105 8.54 -18.63 17.47
N VAL A 106 7.25 -18.61 17.84
CA VAL A 106 6.75 -17.86 19.02
C VAL A 106 5.63 -18.62 19.75
N CYS A 107 5.56 -18.53 21.08
CA CYS A 107 4.37 -18.96 21.83
C CYS A 107 3.28 -17.88 21.90
N TRP A 108 3.68 -16.60 21.89
CA TRP A 108 2.79 -15.43 21.87
C TRP A 108 2.79 -14.81 20.47
N LEU A 109 1.66 -14.92 19.76
CA LEU A 109 1.45 -14.19 18.51
C LEU A 109 0.59 -12.95 18.78
N ASP A 110 1.10 -11.78 18.45
CA ASP A 110 0.32 -10.53 18.40
C ASP A 110 0.86 -9.68 17.24
N ILE A 111 -0.01 -9.44 16.26
CA ILE A 111 0.17 -8.54 15.13
C ILE A 111 -0.98 -7.55 15.19
N THR A 112 -0.68 -6.27 15.42
CA THR A 112 -1.66 -5.19 15.52
C THR A 112 -1.28 -4.05 14.59
N GLY A 113 -2.25 -3.53 13.84
CA GLY A 113 -2.08 -2.35 12.99
C GLY A 113 -3.18 -1.33 13.20
N LYS A 114 -2.91 -0.12 12.70
CA LYS A 114 -3.73 1.07 12.89
C LYS A 114 -3.85 1.81 11.57
N PHE A 115 -5.03 2.37 11.29
CA PHE A 115 -5.22 3.17 10.09
C PHE A 115 -6.19 4.33 10.31
N ASP A 116 -5.82 5.51 9.82
CA ASP A 116 -6.61 6.74 9.95
C ASP A 116 -7.67 6.82 8.83
N THR A 117 -8.94 6.84 9.24
CA THR A 117 -10.09 6.84 8.33
C THR A 117 -10.15 8.08 7.43
N LYS A 118 -9.45 9.18 7.75
CA LYS A 118 -9.35 10.38 6.89
C LYS A 118 -8.67 10.16 5.55
N ASN A 119 -8.07 8.97 5.34
CA ASN A 119 -7.46 8.57 4.09
C ASN A 119 -8.39 7.75 3.19
N LEU A 120 -9.53 7.30 3.71
CA LEU A 120 -10.51 6.49 3.00
C LEU A 120 -11.55 7.38 2.29
N THR A 121 -12.16 6.88 1.22
CA THR A 121 -13.30 7.55 0.57
C THR A 121 -14.55 7.38 1.43
N PRO A 122 -15.16 8.46 1.97
CA PRO A 122 -16.31 8.32 2.85
C PRO A 122 -17.58 7.87 2.10
N GLY A 123 -18.42 7.08 2.75
CA GLY A 123 -19.72 6.68 2.21
C GLY A 123 -19.74 5.39 1.39
N ILE A 124 -18.61 4.70 1.25
CA ILE A 124 -18.49 3.33 0.73
C ILE A 124 -18.07 2.34 1.84
N THR A 125 -18.39 1.06 1.70
CA THR A 125 -17.92 0.02 2.62
C THR A 125 -16.49 -0.39 2.25
N TYR A 126 -15.63 -0.49 3.25
CA TYR A 126 -14.28 -1.04 3.18
C TYR A 126 -14.22 -2.40 3.89
N GLU A 127 -13.37 -3.28 3.38
CA GLU A 127 -12.94 -4.50 4.04
C GLU A 127 -11.48 -4.35 4.50
N VAL A 128 -11.13 -4.96 5.63
CA VAL A 128 -9.76 -5.03 6.15
C VAL A 128 -9.29 -6.48 6.09
N VAL A 129 -8.15 -6.75 5.47
CA VAL A 129 -7.71 -8.12 5.12
C VAL A 129 -6.24 -8.34 5.44
N PHE A 130 -5.93 -9.32 6.30
CA PHE A 130 -4.56 -9.83 6.43
C PHE A 130 -4.20 -10.73 5.25
N LYS A 131 -3.13 -10.41 4.52
CA LYS A 131 -2.59 -11.27 3.45
C LYS A 131 -1.51 -12.19 4.02
N VAL A 132 -1.84 -13.47 4.22
CA VAL A 132 -0.97 -14.44 4.87
C VAL A 132 -0.74 -15.71 4.05
N LYS A 133 0.25 -16.50 4.45
CA LYS A 133 0.58 -17.81 3.86
C LYS A 133 1.18 -18.70 4.94
N LEU A 134 0.96 -20.02 4.87
CA LEU A 134 1.71 -20.99 5.68
C LEU A 134 2.68 -21.79 4.80
N GLU A 135 3.94 -21.90 5.20
CA GLU A 135 4.97 -22.72 4.55
C GLU A 135 5.65 -23.66 5.54
N ASP A 136 6.04 -24.86 5.08
CA ASP A 136 6.62 -25.84 5.98
C ASP A 136 8.10 -25.53 6.36
N PRO A 137 8.50 -25.83 7.60
CA PRO A 137 7.72 -26.49 8.66
C PRO A 137 6.73 -25.54 9.36
N ALA A 138 5.42 -25.79 9.20
CA ALA A 138 4.35 -25.01 9.82
C ALA A 138 3.66 -25.81 10.94
N TYR A 139 3.78 -25.35 12.18
CA TYR A 139 3.21 -26.00 13.36
C TYR A 139 2.66 -24.98 14.36
N GLY A 140 1.88 -25.45 15.33
CA GLY A 140 1.28 -24.63 16.40
C GLY A 140 -0.05 -23.97 16.05
N TRP A 141 -0.66 -24.37 14.93
CA TRP A 141 -1.88 -23.77 14.36
C TRP A 141 -3.18 -24.52 14.67
N ASP A 142 -3.13 -25.50 15.58
CA ASP A 142 -4.30 -26.26 16.05
C ASP A 142 -5.25 -25.39 16.89
N ALA A 143 -4.71 -24.40 17.61
CA ALA A 143 -5.50 -23.33 18.19
C ALA A 143 -5.80 -22.28 17.10
N PRO A 144 -7.05 -21.84 16.92
CA PRO A 144 -7.38 -20.77 15.98
C PRO A 144 -6.85 -19.44 16.49
N VAL A 145 -6.45 -18.55 15.58
CA VAL A 145 -6.10 -17.17 15.91
C VAL A 145 -7.36 -16.33 16.12
N ASN A 146 -7.32 -15.37 17.02
CA ASN A 146 -8.33 -14.33 17.10
C ASN A 146 -8.02 -13.25 16.07
N ILE A 147 -9.03 -12.82 15.34
CA ILE A 147 -8.98 -11.71 14.39
C ILE A 147 -9.98 -10.66 14.86
N LYS A 148 -9.55 -9.39 14.93
CA LYS A 148 -10.32 -8.31 15.54
C LYS A 148 -10.23 -7.00 14.78
N LEU A 149 -11.36 -6.32 14.61
CA LEU A 149 -11.47 -4.94 14.12
C LEU A 149 -12.21 -4.06 15.15
N VAL A 150 -11.56 -2.96 15.54
CA VAL A 150 -12.11 -1.93 16.42
C VAL A 150 -12.28 -0.65 15.62
N LEU A 151 -13.49 -0.09 15.64
CA LEU A 151 -13.85 1.14 14.92
C LEU A 151 -13.55 2.39 15.76
N PRO A 152 -13.44 3.58 15.13
CA PRO A 152 -13.11 4.81 15.84
C PRO A 152 -14.08 5.13 16.97
N ASN A 153 -13.56 5.79 18.00
CA ASN A 153 -14.33 6.30 19.15
C ASN A 153 -14.99 5.24 20.05
N GLY A 154 -14.79 3.94 19.79
CA GLY A 154 -15.20 2.84 20.69
C GLY A 154 -16.71 2.71 20.95
N LYS A 155 -17.54 3.37 20.14
CA LYS A 155 -19.01 3.33 20.26
C LYS A 155 -19.59 2.01 19.75
N ASP A 156 -18.97 1.46 18.73
CA ASP A 156 -19.35 0.18 18.14
C ASP A 156 -18.65 -0.97 18.87
N LYS A 157 -19.38 -2.09 19.03
CA LYS A 157 -18.78 -3.33 19.53
C LYS A 157 -17.68 -3.78 18.55
N PRO A 158 -16.49 -4.20 19.03
CA PRO A 158 -15.49 -4.80 18.18
C PRO A 158 -16.05 -5.99 17.37
N GLN A 159 -15.68 -6.06 16.11
CA GLN A 159 -15.86 -7.25 15.29
C GLN A 159 -14.72 -8.20 15.66
N GLU A 160 -15.03 -9.40 16.14
CA GLU A 160 -14.04 -10.36 16.65
C GLU A 160 -14.46 -11.79 16.31
N GLN A 161 -13.56 -12.56 15.72
CA GLN A 161 -13.80 -13.93 15.28
C GLN A 161 -12.55 -14.81 15.42
N LYS A 162 -12.75 -16.13 15.55
CA LYS A 162 -11.67 -17.12 15.59
C LYS A 162 -11.48 -17.75 14.20
N VAL A 163 -10.25 -17.79 13.70
CA VAL A 163 -9.90 -18.30 12.37
C VAL A 163 -8.89 -19.44 12.49
N SER A 164 -9.21 -20.59 11.88
CA SER A 164 -8.35 -21.77 11.84
C SER A 164 -7.27 -21.61 10.77
N LEU A 165 -6.04 -21.26 11.16
CA LEU A 165 -4.92 -21.19 10.21
C LEU A 165 -4.48 -22.59 9.73
N ARG A 166 -4.77 -23.65 10.49
CA ARG A 166 -4.44 -25.04 10.10
C ARG A 166 -5.03 -25.41 8.74
N GLU A 167 -6.24 -24.93 8.44
CA GLU A 167 -7.05 -25.28 7.26
C GLU A 167 -6.66 -24.53 5.97
N ILE A 168 -5.86 -23.46 6.05
CA ILE A 168 -5.49 -22.69 4.86
C ILE A 168 -4.48 -23.48 3.98
N PRO A 169 -4.57 -23.37 2.64
CA PRO A 169 -3.62 -24.02 1.73
C PRO A 169 -2.18 -23.61 2.02
N ARG A 170 -1.28 -24.60 2.03
CA ARG A 170 0.16 -24.37 2.16
C ARG A 170 0.72 -23.72 0.89
N TYR A 171 1.76 -22.90 1.06
CA TYR A 171 2.50 -22.20 0.01
C TYR A 171 1.69 -21.20 -0.84
N GLN A 172 0.42 -20.95 -0.50
CA GLN A 172 -0.44 -20.00 -1.20
C GLN A 172 -0.72 -18.77 -0.32
N TRP A 173 -0.72 -17.59 -0.93
CA TRP A 173 -1.21 -16.39 -0.27
C TRP A 173 -2.74 -16.44 -0.21
N VAL A 174 -3.28 -16.26 0.99
CA VAL A 174 -4.71 -16.23 1.28
C VAL A 174 -5.08 -14.96 2.02
N ASP A 175 -6.34 -14.58 1.86
CA ASP A 175 -6.94 -13.40 2.47
C ASP A 175 -7.73 -13.80 3.71
N ILE A 176 -7.37 -13.22 4.86
CA ILE A 176 -8.10 -13.36 6.12
C ILE A 176 -8.83 -12.05 6.40
N ILE A 177 -10.13 -12.07 6.20
CA ILE A 177 -11.02 -10.93 6.44
C ILE A 177 -11.06 -10.64 7.95
N VAL A 178 -10.72 -9.41 8.32
CA VAL A 178 -10.75 -8.93 9.71
C VAL A 178 -12.15 -8.43 10.07
N GLY A 179 -12.76 -7.70 9.13
CA GLY A 179 -14.06 -7.09 9.30
C GLY A 179 -14.31 -6.02 8.25
N GLU A 180 -15.49 -5.45 8.32
CA GLU A 180 -16.00 -4.47 7.34
C GLU A 180 -16.49 -3.22 8.05
N PHE A 181 -16.32 -2.05 7.45
CA PHE A 181 -16.85 -0.82 8.00
C PHE A 181 -17.08 0.24 6.93
N LYS A 182 -17.85 1.27 7.26
CA LYS A 182 -18.22 2.35 6.36
C LYS A 182 -17.78 3.70 6.96
N PRO A 183 -16.64 4.29 6.55
CA PRO A 183 -16.24 5.61 7.03
C PRO A 183 -17.30 6.67 6.66
N GLU A 184 -17.75 7.45 7.63
CA GLU A 184 -18.65 8.57 7.41
C GLU A 184 -17.87 9.86 7.13
N LYS A 185 -18.49 10.83 6.43
CA LYS A 185 -17.84 12.10 6.04
C LYS A 185 -17.30 12.90 7.22
N ASN A 186 -17.90 12.74 8.40
CA ASN A 186 -17.58 13.50 9.61
C ASN A 186 -17.00 12.61 10.74
N SER A 187 -16.78 11.31 10.51
CA SER A 187 -16.25 10.36 11.49
C SER A 187 -14.74 10.16 11.32
N ALA A 188 -13.96 11.19 11.65
CA ALA A 188 -12.51 11.06 11.70
C ALA A 188 -12.07 10.20 12.90
N GLY A 189 -11.03 9.40 12.71
CA GLY A 189 -10.37 8.64 13.77
C GLY A 189 -9.59 7.46 13.24
N GLU A 190 -9.13 6.60 14.15
CA GLU A 190 -8.26 5.48 13.83
C GLU A 190 -8.99 4.15 14.03
N ILE A 191 -9.00 3.29 13.01
CA ILE A 191 -9.34 1.87 13.21
C ILE A 191 -8.12 1.15 13.79
N THR A 192 -8.35 0.15 14.64
CA THR A 192 -7.32 -0.81 15.04
C THR A 192 -7.74 -2.20 14.59
N PHE A 193 -6.84 -2.92 13.94
CA PHE A 193 -7.04 -4.29 13.50
C PHE A 193 -5.93 -5.19 14.04
N SER A 194 -6.25 -6.43 14.41
CA SER A 194 -5.25 -7.35 14.95
C SER A 194 -5.50 -8.82 14.63
N MET A 195 -4.42 -9.60 14.69
CA MET A 195 -4.36 -11.05 14.63
C MET A 195 -3.51 -11.53 15.82
N TYR A 196 -4.11 -12.29 16.74
CA TYR A 196 -3.41 -12.71 17.97
C TYR A 196 -3.81 -14.11 18.45
N GLU A 197 -2.83 -14.82 19.02
CA GLU A 197 -3.02 -16.06 19.77
C GLU A 197 -1.87 -16.23 20.77
N TYR A 198 -2.20 -16.06 22.05
CA TYR A 198 -1.28 -16.14 23.19
C TYR A 198 -1.89 -16.92 24.38
N GLU A 199 -3.11 -17.45 24.23
CA GLU A 199 -3.84 -18.17 25.28
C GLU A 199 -3.39 -19.64 25.35
N SER A 200 -3.06 -20.26 24.21
CA SER A 200 -2.73 -21.70 24.15
C SER A 200 -1.36 -22.04 24.73
N GLY A 201 -0.43 -21.08 24.80
CA GLY A 201 0.99 -21.30 25.11
C GLY A 201 1.75 -22.13 24.06
N VAL A 202 1.10 -22.59 22.98
CA VAL A 202 1.71 -23.44 21.95
C VAL A 202 2.65 -22.60 21.07
N TRP A 203 3.86 -23.14 20.85
CA TRP A 203 4.85 -22.57 19.94
C TRP A 203 4.43 -22.70 18.48
N LYS A 204 4.59 -21.62 17.70
CA LYS A 204 4.04 -21.46 16.35
C LYS A 204 5.12 -21.07 15.36
N LYS A 205 5.06 -21.63 14.16
CA LYS A 205 6.05 -21.41 13.09
C LYS A 205 5.42 -21.44 11.70
N GLY A 206 6.04 -20.74 10.75
CA GLY A 206 5.77 -20.91 9.32
C GLY A 206 4.67 -19.99 8.79
N LEU A 207 4.21 -19.02 9.59
CA LEU A 207 3.33 -17.95 9.15
C LEU A 207 4.12 -16.87 8.42
N PHE A 208 3.73 -16.60 7.19
CA PHE A 208 4.24 -15.52 6.36
C PHE A 208 3.17 -14.44 6.29
N LEU A 209 3.55 -13.19 6.52
CA LEU A 209 2.68 -12.02 6.44
C LEU A 209 3.21 -11.07 5.36
N LYS A 210 2.40 -10.82 4.34
CA LYS A 210 2.69 -9.87 3.25
C LYS A 210 2.30 -8.44 3.63
N GLY A 211 1.27 -8.28 4.46
CA GLY A 211 0.74 -6.98 4.88
C GLY A 211 -0.76 -7.05 5.17
N VAL A 212 -1.37 -5.88 5.34
CA VAL A 212 -2.83 -5.71 5.49
C VAL A 212 -3.36 -4.83 4.39
N GLU A 213 -4.33 -5.33 3.63
CA GLU A 213 -5.07 -4.56 2.64
C GLU A 213 -6.29 -3.90 3.29
N ILE A 214 -6.56 -2.66 2.87
CA ILE A 214 -7.77 -1.91 3.20
C ILE A 214 -8.32 -1.37 1.87
N SER A 215 -9.36 -2.03 1.36
CA SER A 215 -9.91 -1.81 0.03
C SER A 215 -11.45 -1.73 0.06
N PRO A 216 -12.09 -1.07 -0.93
CA PRO A 216 -13.55 -1.05 -1.05
C PRO A 216 -14.11 -2.46 -1.21
N LYS A 217 -15.15 -2.77 -0.45
CA LYS A 217 -15.91 -4.01 -0.65
C LYS A 217 -16.95 -3.81 -1.73
N TYR A 218 -16.65 -4.26 -2.94
CA TYR A 218 -17.63 -4.38 -4.00
C TYR A 218 -18.57 -5.55 -3.71
N LYS A 219 -19.89 -5.32 -3.81
CA LYS A 219 -20.88 -6.39 -3.77
C LYS A 219 -21.00 -6.98 -5.16
N ASN A 220 -20.66 -8.27 -5.30
CA ASN A 220 -21.08 -9.09 -6.43
C ASN A 220 -22.60 -9.36 -6.38
#